data_AF-A0A926TIM2-F1
#
_entry.id   AF-A0A926TIM2-F1
#
_cell.length_a   1.000
_cell.length_b   1.000
_cell.length_c   1.000
_cell.angle_alpha   90.00
_cell.angle_beta   90.00
_cell.angle_gamma   90.00
#
_symmetry.space_group_name_H-M   'P 1'
#
loop_
_entity.id
_entity.type
_entity.pdbx_description
1 polymer ?
#
loop_
_entity_poly.entity_id
_entity_poly.type
_entity_poly.pdbx_seq_one_letter_code
_entity_poly.pdbx_strand_id
1 'polypeptide(L)'
;MDRTVIKFSSEDCGICHKMSFYDQKVSEELGLQFVSVKMQDTATYRKYRKILLAQYPDKEGMGWPTYIVCDAPEGDFKIVGEVKGGHPKGEFRQRLQDVLASVEA
;
A
#
# COMPACT_ATOMS: atom_id res chain seq x y z
N MET A 1 -4.50 17.28 3.11
CA MET A 1 -3.94 16.42 2.04
C MET A 1 -4.16 15.00 2.51
N ASP A 2 -5.02 14.26 1.83
CA ASP A 2 -5.40 12.93 2.29
C ASP A 2 -4.35 11.93 1.79
N ARG A 3 -3.55 11.41 2.73
CA ARG A 3 -2.51 10.42 2.47
C ARG A 3 -3.06 9.02 2.69
N THR A 4 -2.84 8.15 1.72
CA THR A 4 -3.46 6.83 1.67
C THR A 4 -2.38 5.76 1.46
N VAL A 5 -2.50 4.67 2.21
CA VAL A 5 -1.76 3.43 1.99
C VAL A 5 -2.64 2.49 1.18
N ILE A 6 -2.20 2.16 -0.03
CA ILE A 6 -2.89 1.23 -0.92
C ILE A 6 -2.15 -0.10 -0.89
N LYS A 7 -2.78 -1.12 -0.32
CA LYS A 7 -2.25 -2.48 -0.31
C LYS A 7 -2.73 -3.24 -1.54
N PHE A 8 -1.81 -3.65 -2.39
CA PHE A 8 -2.06 -4.60 -3.46
C PHE A 8 -1.74 -6.01 -2.99
N SER A 9 -2.69 -6.93 -3.19
CA SER A 9 -2.57 -8.33 -2.79
C SER A 9 -3.21 -9.28 -3.81
N SER A 10 -2.76 -10.53 -3.84
CA SER A 10 -3.37 -11.62 -4.61
C SER A 10 -4.08 -12.60 -3.68
N GLU A 11 -5.18 -13.23 -4.14
CA GLU A 11 -5.90 -14.28 -3.39
C GLU A 11 -5.02 -15.47 -2.99
N ASP A 12 -3.99 -15.80 -3.78
CA ASP A 12 -3.08 -16.91 -3.48
C ASP A 12 -2.09 -16.62 -2.32
N CYS A 13 -2.13 -15.39 -1.77
CA CYS A 13 -1.27 -15.00 -0.66
C CYS A 13 -1.97 -15.23 0.68
N GLY A 14 -1.83 -16.43 1.25
CA GLY A 14 -2.39 -16.77 2.57
C GLY A 14 -1.93 -15.86 3.73
N ILE A 15 -0.79 -15.19 3.57
CA ILE A 15 -0.25 -14.20 4.54
C ILE A 15 -0.99 -12.85 4.44
N CYS A 16 -1.42 -12.46 3.24
CA CYS A 16 -2.04 -11.16 2.95
C CYS A 16 -3.38 -10.95 3.66
N HIS A 17 -4.10 -12.05 3.95
CA HIS A 17 -5.36 -12.04 4.70
C HIS A 17 -5.15 -11.90 6.20
N LYS A 18 -4.17 -12.61 6.78
CA LYS A 18 -3.89 -12.58 8.22
C LYS A 18 -3.31 -11.23 8.67
N MET A 19 -2.58 -10.55 7.80
CA MET A 19 -1.93 -9.27 8.12
C MET A 19 -2.81 -8.04 7.82
N SER A 20 -3.85 -8.16 6.99
CA SER A 20 -4.66 -7.02 6.55
C SER A 20 -5.24 -6.18 7.69
N PHE A 21 -5.73 -6.81 8.76
CA PHE A 21 -6.30 -6.09 9.91
C PHE A 21 -5.23 -5.32 10.69
N TYR A 22 -4.03 -5.89 10.80
CA TYR A 22 -2.92 -5.23 11.47
C TYR A 22 -2.42 -4.05 10.64
N ASP A 23 -2.25 -4.24 9.33
CA ASP A 23 -1.77 -3.18 8.43
C ASP A 23 -2.73 -2.00 8.39
N GLN A 24 -4.04 -2.29 8.34
CA GLN A 24 -5.08 -1.28 8.41
C GLN A 24 -4.99 -0.49 9.71
N LYS A 25 -4.97 -1.20 10.85
CA LYS A 25 -4.88 -0.57 12.18
C LYS A 25 -3.65 0.32 12.29
N VAL A 26 -2.49 -0.15 11.86
CA VAL A 26 -1.24 0.63 11.89
C VAL A 26 -1.33 1.87 11.00
N SER A 27 -1.90 1.74 9.80
CA SER A 27 -2.07 2.87 8.88
C SER A 27 -2.99 3.95 9.47
N GLU A 28 -4.12 3.53 10.05
CA GLU A 28 -5.09 4.42 10.71
C GLU A 28 -4.49 5.09 11.95
N GLU A 29 -3.72 4.35 12.78
CA GLU A 29 -3.00 4.91 13.93
C GLU A 29 -1.96 5.98 13.54
N LEU A 30 -1.41 5.90 12.32
CA LEU A 30 -0.48 6.88 11.76
C LEU A 30 -1.20 8.02 11.02
N GLY A 31 -2.54 8.08 11.09
CA GLY A 31 -3.34 9.12 10.44
C GLY A 31 -3.51 8.96 8.93
N LEU A 32 -3.23 7.77 8.39
CA LEU A 32 -3.37 7.46 6.97
C LEU A 32 -4.69 6.74 6.70
N GLN A 33 -5.25 6.97 5.51
CA GLN A 33 -6.32 6.12 5.01
C GLN A 33 -5.74 4.78 4.53
N PHE A 34 -6.51 3.70 4.66
CA PHE A 34 -6.09 2.39 4.19
C PHE A 34 -7.05 1.85 3.12
N VAL A 35 -6.49 1.45 1.98
CA VAL A 35 -7.24 0.84 0.88
C VAL A 35 -6.66 -0.53 0.58
N SER A 36 -7.47 -1.58 0.73
CA SER A 36 -7.07 -2.94 0.35
C SER A 36 -7.57 -3.27 -1.04
N VAL A 37 -6.63 -3.43 -1.98
CA VAL A 37 -6.88 -3.81 -3.37
C VAL A 37 -6.49 -5.27 -3.56
N LYS A 38 -7.48 -6.12 -3.85
CA LYS A 38 -7.23 -7.48 -4.34
C LYS A 38 -7.16 -7.45 -5.86
N MET A 39 -6.18 -8.13 -6.45
CA MET A 39 -6.04 -8.18 -7.91
C MET A 39 -7.27 -8.79 -8.61
N GLN A 40 -7.92 -9.73 -7.92
CA GLN A 40 -9.14 -10.42 -8.38
C GLN A 40 -10.38 -9.53 -8.27
N ASP A 41 -10.37 -8.53 -7.39
CA ASP A 41 -11.40 -7.49 -7.36
C ASP A 41 -11.15 -6.48 -8.48
N THR A 42 -11.69 -6.80 -9.66
CA THR A 42 -11.50 -6.00 -10.86
C THR A 42 -12.01 -4.57 -10.75
N ALA A 43 -13.02 -4.30 -9.91
CA ALA A 43 -13.59 -2.95 -9.76
C ALA A 43 -12.62 -2.05 -9.00
N THR A 44 -12.18 -2.49 -7.82
CA THR A 44 -11.21 -1.76 -6.99
C THR A 44 -9.84 -1.70 -7.66
N TYR A 45 -9.39 -2.81 -8.28
CA TYR A 45 -8.15 -2.83 -9.02
C TYR A 45 -8.15 -1.82 -10.17
N ARG A 46 -9.22 -1.72 -10.96
CA ARG A 46 -9.30 -0.74 -12.06
C ARG A 46 -9.17 0.70 -11.57
N LYS A 47 -9.69 1.02 -10.39
CA LYS A 47 -9.60 2.36 -9.78
C LYS A 47 -8.16 2.73 -9.41
N TYR A 48 -7.42 1.80 -8.81
CA TYR A 48 -6.07 2.09 -8.27
C TYR A 48 -4.91 1.56 -9.12
N ARG A 49 -5.15 0.76 -10.17
CA ARG A 49 -4.09 0.19 -11.03
C ARG A 49 -3.17 1.26 -11.62
N LYS A 50 -3.68 2.47 -11.87
CA LYS A 50 -2.87 3.58 -12.42
C LYS A 50 -1.70 3.93 -11.49
N ILE A 51 -1.91 3.84 -10.17
CA ILE A 51 -0.90 4.09 -9.15
C ILE A 51 0.12 2.96 -9.12
N LEU A 52 -0.36 1.71 -9.17
CA LEU A 52 0.51 0.54 -9.22
C LEU A 52 1.42 0.56 -10.45
N LEU A 53 0.85 0.83 -11.63
CA LEU A 53 1.59 0.86 -12.89
C LEU A 53 2.50 2.08 -13.04
N ALA A 54 2.23 3.18 -12.33
CA ALA A 54 3.16 4.30 -12.28
C ALA A 54 4.46 3.93 -11.55
N GLN A 55 4.40 3.08 -10.53
CA GLN A 55 5.57 2.55 -9.83
C GLN A 55 6.16 1.32 -10.55
N TYR A 56 5.30 0.48 -11.12
CA TYR A 56 5.66 -0.79 -11.76
C TYR A 56 5.02 -0.93 -13.14
N PRO A 57 5.54 -0.25 -14.18
CA PRO A 57 4.97 -0.30 -15.53
C PRO A 57 4.82 -1.74 -16.06
N ASP A 58 5.84 -2.57 -15.83
CA ASP A 58 5.90 -3.96 -16.30
C ASP A 58 5.63 -4.99 -15.18
N LYS A 59 5.26 -4.53 -13.98
CA LYS A 59 5.01 -5.36 -12.78
C LYS A 59 6.22 -6.18 -12.29
N GLU A 60 7.40 -5.96 -12.84
CA GLU A 60 8.63 -6.61 -12.38
C GLU A 60 9.10 -6.02 -11.04
N GLY A 61 9.67 -6.86 -10.17
CA GLY A 61 10.17 -6.42 -8.87
C GLY A 61 9.11 -6.13 -7.81
N MET A 62 7.85 -6.46 -8.08
CA MET A 62 6.78 -6.41 -7.08
C MET A 62 6.97 -7.49 -6.01
N GLY A 63 6.97 -7.08 -4.74
CA GLY A 63 6.94 -8.00 -3.59
C GLY A 63 5.56 -8.05 -2.95
N TRP A 64 4.96 -9.23 -2.82
CA TRP A 64 3.60 -9.38 -2.28
C TRP A 64 3.57 -9.58 -0.76
N PRO A 65 2.64 -8.93 -0.03
CA PRO A 65 1.82 -7.79 -0.45
C PRO A 65 2.66 -6.53 -0.73
N THR A 66 2.23 -5.72 -1.69
CA THR A 66 2.86 -4.42 -2.00
C THR A 66 2.01 -3.30 -1.45
N TYR A 67 2.60 -2.38 -0.69
CA TYR A 67 1.93 -1.22 -0.13
C TYR A 67 2.51 0.03 -0.79
N ILE A 68 1.66 0.84 -1.41
CA ILE A 68 2.06 2.12 -1.99
C ILE A 68 1.44 3.23 -1.14
N VAL A 69 2.27 4.16 -0.68
CA VAL A 69 1.83 5.37 0.01
C VAL A 69 1.72 6.47 -1.03
N CYS A 70 0.55 7.09 -1.12
CA CYS A 70 0.35 8.21 -2.04
C CYS A 70 -0.61 9.26 -1.48
N ASP A 71 -0.45 10.49 -1.96
CA ASP A 71 -1.39 11.58 -1.71
C ASP A 71 -2.42 11.64 -2.85
N ALA A 72 -3.67 11.96 -2.53
CA ALA A 72 -4.77 12.15 -3.49
C ALA A 72 -4.99 10.99 -4.49
N PRO A 73 -5.20 9.75 -4.02
CA PRO A 73 -5.24 8.56 -4.89
C PRO A 73 -6.35 8.57 -5.97
N GLU A 74 -7.41 9.35 -5.74
CA GLU A 74 -8.53 9.46 -6.68
C GLU A 74 -8.32 10.53 -7.76
N GLY A 75 -7.47 11.52 -7.50
CA GLY A 75 -7.17 12.64 -8.42
C GLY A 75 -5.79 12.52 -9.08
N ASP A 76 -5.05 13.63 -9.06
CA ASP A 76 -3.64 13.72 -9.43
C ASP A 76 -2.78 13.15 -8.30
N PHE A 77 -2.64 11.83 -8.31
CA PHE A 77 -1.95 11.12 -7.25
C PHE A 77 -0.44 11.42 -7.27
N LYS A 78 0.15 11.52 -6.09
CA LYS A 78 1.61 11.60 -5.91
C LYS A 78 2.07 10.43 -5.06
N ILE A 79 2.94 9.59 -5.61
CA ILE A 79 3.57 8.50 -4.85
C ILE A 79 4.59 9.10 -3.88
N VAL A 80 4.42 8.77 -2.61
CA VAL A 80 5.27 9.18 -1.48
C VAL A 80 6.36 8.13 -1.26
N GLY A 81 5.99 6.85 -1.36
CA GLY A 81 6.91 5.73 -1.25
C GLY A 81 6.19 4.39 -1.22
N GLU A 82 6.93 3.34 -0.88
CA GLU A 82 6.39 1.98 -0.88
C GLU A 82 6.99 1.10 0.22
N VAL A 83 6.22 0.10 0.63
CA VAL A 83 6.65 -0.99 1.50
C VAL A 83 6.33 -2.30 0.78
N LYS A 84 7.30 -3.23 0.69
CA LYS A 84 7.14 -4.48 -0.05
C LYS A 84 7.26 -5.69 0.86
N GLY A 85 6.37 -6.65 0.68
CA GLY A 85 6.43 -7.96 1.33
C GLY A 85 5.65 -8.03 2.64
N GLY A 86 5.47 -9.27 3.10
CA GLY A 86 4.87 -9.53 4.41
C GLY A 86 5.94 -9.42 5.49
N HIS A 87 5.80 -8.45 6.38
CA HIS A 87 6.73 -8.27 7.49
C HIS A 87 6.18 -8.90 8.79
N PRO A 88 7.05 -9.37 9.71
CA PRO A 88 6.66 -9.66 11.08
C PRO A 88 5.91 -8.48 11.72
N LYS A 89 5.02 -8.80 12.69
CA LYS A 89 4.30 -7.76 13.47
C LYS A 89 5.30 -6.76 14.07
N GLY A 90 5.08 -5.48 13.82
CA GLY A 90 5.94 -4.37 14.28
C GLY A 90 6.80 -3.75 13.18
N GLU A 91 7.35 -4.56 12.27
CA GLU A 91 8.26 -4.05 11.23
C GLU A 91 7.52 -3.25 10.15
N PHE A 92 6.26 -3.61 9.85
CA PHE A 92 5.42 -2.81 8.95
C PHE A 92 5.26 -1.36 9.44
N ARG A 93 5.06 -1.16 10.75
CA ARG A 93 4.93 0.18 11.34
C ARG A 93 6.20 1.00 11.12
N GLN A 94 7.36 0.42 11.44
CA GLN A 94 8.64 1.12 11.29
C GLN A 94 8.87 1.53 9.85
N ARG A 95 8.71 0.60 8.90
CA ARG A 95 8.91 0.89 7.47
C ARG A 95 7.96 1.96 6.95
N LEU A 96 6.70 1.93 7.39
CA LEU A 96 5.72 2.95 7.02
C LEU A 96 6.10 4.32 7.60
N GLN A 97 6.57 4.38 8.84
CA GLN A 97 7.08 5.62 9.45
C GLN A 97 8.33 6.13 8.72
N ASP A 98 9.25 5.26 8.31
CA ASP A 98 10.45 5.64 7.57
C ASP A 98 10.08 6.29 6.22
N VAL A 99 9.07 5.75 5.52
CA VAL A 99 8.53 6.35 4.30
C VAL A 99 7.93 7.73 4.57
N LEU A 100 7.14 7.88 5.64
CA LEU A 100 6.56 9.18 6.01
C LEU A 100 7.64 10.21 6.36
N ALA A 101 8.64 9.81 7.15
CA ALA A 101 9.75 10.68 7.56
C ALA A 101 10.57 11.19 6.37
N SER A 102 10.74 10.37 5.33
CA SER A 102 11.46 10.77 4.10
C SER A 102 10.80 11.91 3.31
N VAL A 103 9.53 12.23 3.61
CA VAL A 103 8.77 13.29 2.92
C VAL A 103 8.61 14.54 3.78
N GLU A 104 8.90 14.46 5.08
CA GLU A 104 8.89 15.61 6.00
C GLU A 104 10.27 16.25 6.19
N ALA A 105 11.34 15.58 5.75
CA ALA A 105 12.73 16.08 5.75
C ALA A 105 13.04 16.93 4.51
#